data_AF-A0A1V5DQA3-F1
#
_entry.id   AF-A0A1V5DQA3-F1
#
_cell.length_a   1.000
_cell.length_b   1.000
_cell.length_c   1.000
_cell.angle_alpha   90.00
_cell.angle_beta   90.00
_cell.angle_gamma   90.00
#
_symmetry.space_group_name_H-M   'P 1'
#
loop_
_entity.id
_entity.type
_entity.pdbx_description
1 polymer ?
#
loop_
_entity_poly.entity_id
_entity_poly.type
_entity_poly.pdbx_seq_one_letter_code
_entity_poly.pdbx_strand_id
1 'polypeptide(L)' 'MLINALLNITTECDCWPGENPVIHPDQGFIGADHPIRIDEESMRRVGAETFRTAHPDIPWERQFSYAREIGF' A
#
# COMPACT_ATOMS: atom_id res chain seq x y z
N MET A 1 -10.33 -4.38 -14.65
CA MET A 1 -9.48 -5.34 -13.90
C MET A 1 -8.22 -4.61 -13.51
N LEU A 2 -7.91 -4.57 -12.21
CA LEU A 2 -6.72 -3.96 -11.64
C LEU A 2 -5.78 -5.05 -11.18
N ILE A 3 -4.48 -4.79 -11.25
CA ILE A 3 -3.42 -5.70 -10.77
C ILE A 3 -2.44 -4.84 -9.97
N ASN A 4 -2.08 -5.30 -8.78
CA ASN A 4 -1.01 -4.72 -7.97
C ASN A 4 0.11 -5.74 -7.80
N ALA A 5 1.34 -5.30 -7.99
CA ALA A 5 2.55 -6.10 -7.81
C ALA A 5 3.13 -5.77 -6.44
N LEU A 6 3.01 -6.70 -5.50
CA LEU A 6 3.56 -6.56 -4.15
C LEU A 6 4.97 -7.15 -4.15
N LEU A 7 5.86 -6.50 -4.89
CA LEU A 7 7.25 -6.92 -5.11
C LEU A 7 8.19 -5.78 -4.69
N ASN A 8 9.33 -6.10 -4.12
CA ASN A 8 10.33 -5.14 -3.63
C ASN A 8 9.71 -4.03 -2.78
N ILE A 9 8.84 -4.37 -1.83
CA ILE A 9 8.08 -3.39 -1.05
C ILE A 9 9.05 -2.50 -0.26
N THR A 10 9.14 -1.22 -0.64
CA THR A 10 10.06 -0.25 -0.04
C THR A 10 9.34 0.80 0.80
N THR A 11 10.10 1.62 1.53
CA THR A 11 9.57 2.71 2.39
C THR A 11 8.69 3.69 1.63
N GLU A 12 9.07 4.00 0.39
CA GLU A 12 8.34 4.92 -0.48
C GLU A 12 7.80 4.19 -1.69
N CYS A 13 6.94 4.85 -2.47
CA CYS A 13 6.50 4.30 -3.74
C CYS A 13 7.68 4.10 -4.69
N ASP A 14 7.66 3.05 -5.51
CA ASP A 14 8.74 2.70 -6.45
C ASP A 14 9.10 3.82 -7.44
N CYS A 15 8.21 4.80 -7.62
CA CYS A 15 8.44 5.98 -8.44
C CYS A 15 9.16 7.14 -7.71
N TRP A 16 9.39 7.02 -6.40
CA TRP A 16 10.04 8.03 -5.59
C TRP A 16 11.56 7.99 -5.77
N PRO A 17 12.21 9.08 -6.20
CA PRO A 17 13.65 9.09 -6.42
C PRO A 17 14.42 9.10 -5.10
N GLY A 18 15.53 8.36 -5.03
CA GLY A 18 16.42 8.33 -3.88
C GLY A 18 16.62 6.92 -3.32
N GLU A 19 17.08 6.86 -2.08
CA GLU A 19 17.26 5.60 -1.36
C GLU A 19 15.93 5.17 -0.73
N ASN A 20 15.38 4.07 -1.23
CA ASN A 20 14.17 3.45 -0.68
C ASN A 20 14.53 2.06 -0.17
N PRO A 21 14.76 1.88 1.15
CA PRO A 21 15.09 0.56 1.68
C PRO A 21 13.88 -0.37 1.57
N VAL A 22 14.12 -1.65 1.32
CA VAL A 22 13.09 -2.70 1.33
C VAL A 22 12.65 -2.94 2.77
N ILE A 23 11.34 -2.87 3.03
CA ILE A 23 10.75 -2.98 4.37
C ILE A 23 9.89 -4.24 4.57
N HIS A 24 9.61 -4.98 3.50
CA HIS A 24 8.81 -6.20 3.58
C HIS A 24 9.13 -7.19 2.43
N PRO A 25 9.09 -8.52 2.68
CA PRO A 25 9.20 -9.52 1.62
C PRO A 25 8.06 -9.50 0.61
N ASP A 26 8.34 -9.89 -0.62
CA ASP A 26 7.36 -10.00 -1.70
C ASP A 26 6.13 -10.83 -1.32
N GLN A 27 4.95 -10.39 -1.77
CA GLN A 27 3.67 -11.07 -1.59
C GLN A 27 3.05 -11.53 -2.93
N GLY A 28 3.79 -11.35 -4.03
CA GLY A 28 3.37 -11.72 -5.38
C GLY A 28 2.44 -10.70 -6.02
N PHE A 29 1.45 -11.18 -6.77
CA PHE A 29 0.48 -10.32 -7.47
C PHE A 29 -0.91 -10.50 -6.88
N ILE A 30 -1.66 -9.41 -6.82
CA ILE A 30 -3.08 -9.41 -6.49
C ILE A 30 -3.87 -8.72 -7.58
N GLY A 31 -5.15 -9.08 -7.71
CA GLY A 31 -6.06 -8.44 -8.65
C GLY A 31 -7.40 -8.13 -8.01
N ALA A 32 -8.05 -7.07 -8.49
CA ALA A 32 -9.39 -6.68 -8.04
C ALA A 32 -10.20 -6.01 -9.15
N ASP A 33 -11.50 -5.89 -8.91
CA ASP A 33 -12.44 -5.11 -9.71
C ASP A 33 -12.55 -3.64 -9.26
N HIS A 34 -12.03 -3.32 -8.07
CA HIS A 34 -12.18 -2.03 -7.42
C HIS A 34 -10.85 -1.52 -6.83
N PRO A 35 -10.49 -0.23 -7.02
CA PRO A 35 -9.20 0.29 -6.56
C PRO A 35 -9.03 0.20 -5.03
N ILE A 36 -10.05 0.59 -4.27
CA ILE A 36 -9.93 0.53 -2.80
C ILE A 36 -9.82 -0.91 -2.28
N ARG A 37 -10.44 -1.89 -2.96
CA ARG A 37 -10.35 -3.30 -2.55
C ARG A 37 -8.95 -3.88 -2.79
N ILE A 38 -8.28 -3.46 -3.86
CA ILE A 38 -6.90 -3.92 -4.12
C ILE A 38 -5.93 -3.34 -3.09
N ASP A 39 -6.15 -2.10 -2.66
CA ASP A 39 -5.33 -1.47 -1.63
C ASP A 39 -5.59 -2.08 -0.25
N GLU A 40 -6.86 -2.32 0.11
CA GLU A 40 -7.22 -3.01 1.37
C GLU A 40 -6.60 -4.41 1.45
N GLU A 41 -6.65 -5.20 0.37
CA GLU A 41 -6.02 -6.52 0.32
C GLU A 41 -4.49 -6.44 0.33
N SER A 42 -3.89 -5.42 -0.30
CA SER A 42 -2.46 -5.15 -0.21
C SER A 42 -2.04 -4.90 1.23
N MET A 43 -2.76 -4.01 1.92
CA MET A 43 -2.52 -3.69 3.33
C MET A 43 -2.70 -4.90 4.24
N ARG A 44 -3.68 -5.77 3.95
CA ARG A 44 -3.92 -6.99 4.71
C ARG A 44 -2.79 -8.01 4.55
N ARG A 45 -2.21 -8.13 3.35
CA ARG A 45 -1.11 -9.08 3.08
C ARG A 45 0.23 -8.62 3.62
N VAL A 46 0.55 -7.34 3.48
CA VAL A 46 1.81 -6.75 3.96
C VAL A 46 1.76 -6.50 5.47
N GLY A 47 0.60 -6.09 5.98
CA GLY A 47 0.40 -5.75 7.38
C GLY A 47 0.60 -4.26 7.65
N ALA A 48 -0.35 -3.68 8.39
CA ALA A 48 -0.37 -2.24 8.68
C ALA A 48 0.85 -1.76 9.49
N GLU A 49 1.44 -2.62 10.33
CA GLU A 49 2.59 -2.24 11.15
C GLU A 49 3.86 -1.95 10.35
N THR A 50 4.02 -2.58 9.19
CA THR A 50 5.11 -2.28 8.26
C THR A 50 5.10 -0.79 7.87
N PHE A 51 3.92 -0.27 7.53
CA PHE A 51 3.75 1.13 7.13
C PHE A 51 3.77 2.09 8.31
N ARG A 52 3.21 1.70 9.47
CA ARG A 52 3.31 2.52 10.70
C ARG A 52 4.74 2.67 11.20
N THR A 53 5.56 1.63 11.04
CA THR A 53 6.98 1.68 11.39
C THR A 53 7.77 2.53 10.40
N ALA A 54 7.48 2.41 9.11
CA ALA A 54 8.11 3.21 8.06
C ALA A 54 7.76 4.70 8.18
N HIS A 55 6.51 5.01 8.53
CA HIS A 55 5.95 6.36 8.55
C HIS A 55 5.12 6.63 9.82
N PRO A 56 5.76 6.77 11.01
CA PRO A 56 5.04 6.88 12.28
C PRO A 56 4.19 8.15 12.41
N ASP A 57 4.58 9.22 11.71
CA ASP A 57 3.91 10.52 11.79
C ASP A 57 2.89 10.76 10.66
N ILE A 58 2.72 9.78 9.75
CA ILE A 58 1.82 9.92 8.59
C ILE A 58 0.54 9.09 8.82
N PRO A 59 -0.64 9.73 8.91
CA PRO A 59 -1.91 9.03 9.07
C PRO A 59 -2.40 8.48 7.71
N TRP A 60 -1.71 7.49 7.16
CA TRP A 60 -2.01 6.90 5.85
C TRP A 60 -3.43 6.30 5.78
N GLU A 61 -4.00 5.86 6.92
CA GLU A 61 -5.39 5.38 7.01
C GLU A 61 -6.41 6.42 6.53
N ARG A 62 -6.05 7.72 6.56
CA ARG A 62 -6.89 8.82 6.04
C ARG A 62 -7.23 8.65 4.57
N GLN A 63 -6.37 8.02 3.78
CA GLN A 63 -6.61 7.81 2.35
C GLN A 63 -7.83 6.91 2.11
N PHE A 64 -7.97 5.84 2.90
CA PHE A 64 -9.13 4.94 2.83
C PHE A 64 -10.43 5.61 3.28
N SER A 65 -10.40 6.42 4.34
CA SER A 65 -11.60 7.16 4.76
C SER A 65 -12.00 8.22 3.74
N TYR A 66 -11.02 8.93 3.16
CA TYR A 66 -11.28 9.94 2.15
C TYR A 66 -11.85 9.34 0.86
N ALA A 67 -11.33 8.19 0.41
CA ALA A 67 -11.86 7.48 -0.74
C ALA A 67 -13.37 7.20 -0.59
N ARG A 68 -13.78 6.71 0.58
CA ARG A 68 -15.20 6.47 0.90
C ARG A 68 -16.03 7.76 0.90
N GLU A 69 -15.48 8.87 1.38
CA GLU A 69 -16.16 10.18 1.37
C GLU A 69 -16.44 10.68 -0.05
N ILE A 70 -15.55 10.41 -1.00
CA ILE A 70 -15.69 10.85 -2.39
C ILE A 70 -16.42 9.84 -3.30
N GLY A 71 -16.95 8.75 -2.73
CA GLY A 71 -17.76 7.77 -3.45
C GLY A 71 -16.97 6.66 -4.16
N PHE A 72 -15.73 6.42 -3.72
CA PHE A 72 -14.99 5.19 -4.02
C PHE A 72 -15.24 4.14 -2.92
#